data_AF-A0A0F9N0S6-F1
#
_entry.id   AF-A0A0F9N0S6-F1
#
_cell.length_a   1.000
_cell.length_b   1.000
_cell.length_c   1.000
_cell.angle_alpha   90.00
_cell.angle_beta   90.00
_cell.angle_gamma   90.00
#
_symmetry.space_group_name_H-M   'P 1'
#
loop_
_entity.id
_entity.type
_entity.pdbx_description
1 polymer ?
#
loop_
_entity_poly.entity_id
_entity_poly.type
_entity_poly.pdbx_seq_one_letter_code
_entity_poly.pdbx_strand_id
1 'polypeptide(L)'
;MKTAIYIEDGVTQLVITPETEFEKNSLNTFDGKEMNCKLFTGSFYDCRGGWVCQNSYYAGNMFGTLGGTSKDDSSLIITLRERETNE
;
A
#
# COMPACT_ATOMS: atom_id res chain seq x y z
N MET A 1 -5.64 15.92 -3.13
CA MET A 1 -5.74 14.60 -3.77
C MET A 1 -7.10 13.99 -3.50
N LYS A 2 -7.82 13.60 -4.54
CA LYS A 2 -9.04 12.80 -4.44
C LYS A 2 -8.72 11.33 -4.66
N THR A 3 -9.32 10.47 -3.85
CA THR A 3 -9.17 9.02 -3.96
C THR A 3 -10.54 8.39 -4.07
N ALA A 4 -10.72 7.48 -5.04
CA ALA A 4 -11.94 6.70 -5.20
C ALA A 4 -11.60 5.21 -5.36
N ILE A 5 -12.46 4.36 -4.80
CA ILE A 5 -12.40 2.91 -5.00
C ILE A 5 -13.63 2.54 -5.80
N TYR A 6 -13.41 1.91 -6.95
CA TYR A 6 -14.46 1.42 -7.82
C TYR A 6 -14.40 -0.10 -7.90
N ILE A 7 -15.55 -0.76 -7.78
CA ILE A 7 -15.67 -2.22 -7.83
C ILE A 7 -16.78 -2.54 -8.83
N GLU A 8 -16.41 -3.10 -9.97
CA GLU A 8 -17.35 -3.50 -11.03
C GLU A 8 -16.82 -4.76 -11.73
N ASP A 9 -17.69 -5.73 -11.99
CA ASP A 9 -17.37 -6.98 -12.72
C ASP A 9 -16.13 -7.75 -12.22
N GLY A 10 -15.92 -7.76 -10.90
CA GLY A 10 -14.77 -8.43 -10.28
C GLY A 10 -13.44 -7.67 -10.43
N VAL A 11 -13.47 -6.45 -10.96
CA VAL A 11 -12.33 -5.56 -11.05
C VAL A 11 -12.43 -4.48 -9.97
N THR A 12 -11.41 -4.39 -9.12
CA THR A 12 -11.24 -3.29 -8.17
C THR A 12 -10.26 -2.28 -8.75
N GLN A 13 -10.71 -1.05 -8.96
CA GLN A 13 -9.89 0.07 -9.40
C GLN A 13 -9.67 1.06 -8.26
N LEU A 14 -8.42 1.49 -8.09
CA LEU A 14 -8.07 2.60 -7.21
C LEU A 14 -7.74 3.81 -8.08
N VAL A 15 -8.58 4.84 -8.02
CA VAL A 15 -8.42 6.07 -8.79
C VAL A 15 -7.85 7.14 -7.88
N ILE A 16 -6.71 7.71 -8.28
CA ILE A 16 -6.03 8.78 -7.56
C ILE A 16 -5.99 10.00 -8.49
N THR A 17 -6.68 11.07 -8.11
CA THR A 17 -6.73 12.31 -8.88
C THR A 17 -5.94 13.41 -8.15
N PRO A 18 -4.84 13.92 -8.75
CA PRO A 18 -4.07 14.99 -8.14
C PRO A 18 -4.81 16.32 -8.28
N GLU A 19 -4.69 17.17 -7.26
CA GLU A 19 -5.28 18.51 -7.23
C GLU A 19 -4.20 19.60 -7.14
N THR A 20 -3.00 19.25 -6.71
CA THR A 20 -1.86 20.18 -6.58
C THR A 20 -0.70 19.79 -7.49
N GLU A 21 0.19 20.74 -7.82
CA GLU A 21 1.38 20.48 -8.64
C GLU A 21 2.32 19.45 -8.00
N PHE A 22 2.45 19.46 -6.67
CA PHE A 22 3.22 18.45 -5.95
C PHE A 22 2.65 17.04 -6.15
N GLU A 23 1.33 16.88 -6.07
CA GLU A 23 0.65 15.61 -6.29
C GLU A 23 0.79 15.14 -7.74
N LYS A 24 0.67 16.04 -8.72
CA LYS A 24 0.89 15.74 -10.14
C LYS A 24 2.29 15.22 -10.39
N ASN A 25 3.31 15.90 -9.85
CA ASN A 25 4.70 15.48 -9.96
C ASN A 25 4.95 14.11 -9.32
N SER A 26 4.28 13.84 -8.19
CA SER A 26 4.36 12.53 -7.52
C SER A 26 3.75 11.42 -8.38
N LEU A 27 2.60 11.66 -9.02
CA LEU A 27 1.96 10.67 -9.89
C LEU A 27 2.70 10.42 -11.20
N ASN A 28 3.38 11.43 -11.75
CA ASN A 28 4.24 11.28 -12.93
C ASN A 28 5.37 10.26 -12.70
N THR A 29 5.72 9.93 -11.46
CA THR A 29 6.71 8.87 -11.16
C THR A 29 6.23 7.47 -11.54
N PHE A 30 4.92 7.29 -11.76
CA PHE A 30 4.30 6.03 -12.18
C PHE A 30 3.96 6.00 -13.68
N ASP A 31 3.93 7.16 -14.34
CA ASP A 31 3.48 7.27 -15.72
C ASP A 31 4.46 6.57 -16.68
N GLY A 32 3.91 5.78 -17.61
CA GLY A 32 4.69 5.01 -18.59
C GLY A 32 5.56 3.88 -18.03
N LYS A 33 5.47 3.57 -16.73
CA LYS A 33 6.30 2.53 -16.08
C LYS A 33 5.51 1.29 -15.72
N GLU A 34 6.12 0.13 -15.95
CA GLU A 34 5.58 -1.10 -15.38
C GLU A 34 5.88 -1.18 -13.89
N MET A 35 4.83 -1.30 -13.08
CA MET A 35 4.95 -1.40 -11.63
C MET A 35 4.64 -2.82 -11.16
N ASN A 36 5.42 -3.31 -10.20
CA ASN A 36 5.09 -4.45 -9.37
C ASN A 36 4.24 -3.99 -8.18
N CYS A 37 3.01 -4.50 -8.13
CA CYS A 37 2.07 -4.23 -7.05
C CYS A 37 2.15 -5.35 -6.00
N LYS A 38 2.25 -4.97 -4.72
CA LYS A 38 2.12 -5.88 -3.58
C LYS A 38 1.06 -5.35 -2.63
N LEU A 39 0.19 -6.25 -2.20
CA LEU A 39 -0.86 -6.00 -1.22
C LEU A 39 -0.45 -6.58 0.12
N PHE A 40 -0.56 -5.80 1.19
CA PHE A 40 -0.37 -6.28 2.55
C PHE A 40 -1.57 -5.92 3.40
N THR A 41 -2.03 -6.88 4.21
CA THR A 41 -3.13 -6.71 5.15
C THR A 41 -2.60 -6.81 6.58
N GLY A 42 -3.02 -5.90 7.45
CA GLY A 42 -2.60 -5.89 8.85
C GLY A 42 -2.84 -4.55 9.53
N SER A 43 -2.26 -4.38 10.72
CA SER A 43 -2.24 -3.09 11.42
C SER A 43 -1.04 -2.28 10.98
N PHE A 44 -1.26 -1.06 10.49
CA PHE A 44 -0.20 -0.13 10.10
C PHE A 44 -0.24 1.13 10.95
N TYR A 45 0.92 1.74 11.14
CA TYR A 45 1.04 3.03 11.82
C TYR A 45 2.07 3.92 11.12
N ASP A 46 1.90 5.23 11.28
CA ASP A 46 2.78 6.27 10.75
C ASP A 46 4.10 6.30 11.54
N CYS A 47 5.21 6.29 10.80
CA CYS A 47 6.59 6.47 11.29
C CYS A 47 7.30 7.58 10.50
N ARG A 48 8.42 8.10 11.03
CA ARG A 48 9.35 8.96 10.27
C ARG A 48 9.93 8.18 9.08
N GLY A 49 9.27 8.27 7.93
CA GLY A 49 9.62 7.53 6.71
C GLY A 49 8.45 6.77 6.05
N GLY A 50 7.25 6.84 6.61
CA GLY A 50 6.03 6.26 6.03
C GLY A 50 5.36 5.23 6.93
N TRP A 51 4.55 4.37 6.31
CA TRP A 51 3.73 3.39 7.02
C TRP A 51 4.45 2.05 7.19
N VAL A 52 4.47 1.53 8.41
CA VAL A 52 5.08 0.23 8.75
C VAL A 52 4.02 -0.71 9.32
N CYS A 53 4.09 -1.99 8.95
CA CYS A 53 3.23 -3.03 9.51
C CYS A 53 3.68 -3.37 10.93
N GLN A 54 2.76 -3.29 11.90
CA GLN A 54 3.00 -3.59 13.31
C GLN A 54 3.54 -5.01 13.52
N ASN A 55 3.06 -5.97 12.71
CA ASN A 55 3.45 -7.38 12.86
C ASN A 55 4.84 -7.69 12.31
N SER A 56 5.39 -6.83 11.44
CA SER A 56 6.74 -7.00 10.89
C SER A 56 7.84 -6.63 11.89
N TYR A 57 7.53 -5.80 12.89
CA TYR A 57 8.51 -5.40 13.91
C TYR A 57 8.75 -6.49 14.96
N TYR A 58 7.75 -7.35 15.22
CA TYR A 58 7.84 -8.43 16.20
C TYR A 58 8.24 -9.79 15.61
N ALA A 59 8.39 -9.90 14.28
CA ALA A 59 8.79 -11.15 13.60
C ALA A 59 10.28 -11.53 13.79
N GLY A 60 11.01 -10.83 14.67
CA GLY A 60 12.36 -11.20 15.11
C GLY A 60 12.41 -12.14 16.32
N ASN A 61 11.31 -12.36 17.05
CA ASN A 61 11.31 -13.25 18.21
C ASN A 61 9.95 -13.93 18.38
N MET A 62 9.89 -15.20 17.95
CA MET A 62 9.39 -16.32 18.76
C MET A 62 8.27 -15.97 19.76
N PHE A 63 7.02 -15.87 19.30
CA PHE A 63 5.83 -16.44 19.95
C PHE A 63 4.61 -16.07 19.09
N GLY A 64 4.02 -17.07 18.43
CA GLY A 64 2.68 -16.93 17.91
C GLY A 64 1.71 -16.62 19.05
N THR A 65 0.66 -15.86 18.75
CA THR A 65 -0.56 -15.74 19.58
C THR A 65 -0.59 -14.65 20.67
N LEU A 66 -0.05 -13.45 20.45
CA LEU A 66 -0.37 -12.30 21.32
C LEU A 66 -0.52 -11.00 20.52
N GLY A 67 -1.73 -10.79 20.00
CA GLY A 67 -2.08 -9.58 19.26
C GLY A 67 -3.25 -9.87 18.36
N GLY A 68 -4.41 -10.16 18.96
CA GLY A 68 -5.66 -10.35 18.23
C GLY A 68 -6.08 -9.05 17.57
N THR A 69 -5.54 -8.77 16.38
CA THR A 69 -6.27 -7.93 15.44
C THR A 69 -7.49 -8.73 15.03
N SER A 70 -8.68 -8.22 15.33
CA SER A 70 -9.89 -8.76 14.71
C SER A 70 -9.63 -8.75 13.20
N LYS A 71 -10.00 -9.83 12.50
CA LYS A 71 -9.84 -9.91 11.04
C LYS A 71 -10.54 -8.72 10.34
N ASP A 72 -11.53 -8.14 11.03
CA ASP A 72 -12.39 -7.06 10.57
C ASP A 72 -11.76 -5.66 10.70
N ASP A 73 -10.76 -5.46 11.56
CA ASP A 73 -10.07 -4.15 11.73
C ASP A 73 -8.73 -4.07 10.98
N SER A 74 -8.47 -5.03 10.09
CA SER A 74 -7.23 -5.06 9.33
C SER A 74 -7.25 -4.01 8.21
N SER A 75 -6.21 -3.17 8.19
CA SER A 75 -6.00 -2.21 7.10
C SER A 75 -5.33 -2.90 5.91
N LEU A 76 -5.42 -2.30 4.73
CA LEU A 76 -4.74 -2.74 3.50
C LEU A 76 -3.78 -1.64 3.05
N ILE A 77 -2.55 -2.01 2.72
CA ILE A 77 -1.60 -1.12 2.05
C ILE A 77 -1.21 -1.70 0.69
N ILE A 78 -1.13 -0.81 -0.30
CA ILE A 78 -0.66 -1.11 -1.65
C ILE A 78 0.73 -0.54 -1.79
N THR A 79 1.71 -1.40 -2.05
CA THR A 79 3.08 -0.98 -2.35
C THR A 79 3.36 -1.16 -3.83
N LEU A 80 3.78 -0.08 -4.48
CA LEU A 80 4.19 -0.06 -5.88
C LEU A 80 5.71 0.07 -5.95
N ARG A 81 6.37 -0.80 -6.72
CA ARG A 81 7.80 -0.66 -7.08
C ARG A 81 7.95 -0.76 -8.58
N GLU A 82 8.82 0.03 -9.18
CA GLU A 82 9.15 -0.12 -10.59
C GLU A 82 9.66 -1.54 -10.85
N ARG A 83 9.19 -2.16 -11.92
CA ARG A 83 9.64 -3.49 -12.32
C ARG A 83 11.01 -3.33 -12.98
N GLU A 84 12.02 -3.97 -12.40
CA GLU A 84 13.32 -4.09 -13.05
C GLU A 84 13.16 -4.96 -14.30
N THR A 85 13.31 -4.37 -15.48
CA THR A 85 13.53 -5.11 -16.73
C THR A 85 14.94 -5.69 -16.67
N ASN A 86 15.05 -6.97 -16.32
CA ASN A 86 16.24 -7.75 -16.62
C ASN A 86 16.28 -7.95 -18.15
N GLU A 87 17.12 -7.17 -18.84
CA GLU A 87 17.60 -7.50 -20.18
C GLU A 87 18.57 -8.68 -20.15
#